data_AF-A0A1H1M1H2-F1
#
_entry.id   AF-A0A1H1M1H2-F1
#
_cell.length_a   1.000
_cell.length_b   1.000
_cell.length_c   1.000
_cell.angle_alpha   90.00
_cell.angle_beta   90.00
_cell.angle_gamma   90.00
#
_symmetry.space_group_name_H-M   'P 1'
#
loop_
_entity.id
_entity.type
_entity.pdbx_description
1 polymer ?
#
loop_
_entity_poly.entity_id
_entity_poly.type
_entity_poly.pdbx_seq_one_letter_code
_entity_poly.pdbx_strand_id
1 'polypeptide(L)'
;MNSDYASTAYSPEKLQRQSVAKPRSALARMTSRRLPWGNTQEIVPDIFMTPDPDALRGVELGKKEKEEKLAKGTYRPAPMEHIDFHDRCDHEHYRHAPWAARAQFWVYLISFGKDGFFLFLVLGGWVAFLDGARSSRSFFTSFWEYFMIALKLFLLPCGRDCQIFCVRAVNGLPSGRPSLTRSAW
;
A
#
# COMPACT_ATOMS: atom_id res chain seq x y z
N MET A 1 -39.88 -6.67 16.86
CA MET A 1 -38.61 -7.43 16.97
C MET A 1 -38.05 -7.59 15.58
N ASN A 2 -36.88 -7.01 15.30
CA ASN A 2 -36.27 -7.09 13.97
C ASN A 2 -35.85 -8.54 13.70
N SER A 3 -36.43 -9.12 12.64
CA SER A 3 -36.24 -10.52 12.23
C SER A 3 -34.92 -10.79 11.51
N ASP A 4 -34.08 -9.76 11.34
CA ASP A 4 -32.93 -9.77 10.43
C ASP A 4 -31.81 -10.73 10.87
N TYR A 5 -31.79 -11.12 12.14
CA TYR A 5 -30.83 -12.08 12.71
C TYR A 5 -31.47 -13.37 13.25
N ALA A 6 -32.74 -13.63 12.94
CA ALA A 6 -33.39 -14.86 13.36
C ALA A 6 -32.76 -16.08 12.65
N SER A 7 -32.79 -17.26 13.27
CA SER A 7 -32.30 -18.52 12.65
C SER A 7 -32.97 -18.85 11.32
N THR A 8 -34.16 -18.27 11.07
CA THR A 8 -34.91 -18.42 9.82
C THR A 8 -34.60 -17.34 8.77
N ALA A 9 -33.74 -16.36 9.06
CA ALA A 9 -33.49 -15.22 8.19
C ALA A 9 -32.90 -15.62 6.82
N TYR A 10 -32.12 -16.71 6.77
CA TYR A 10 -31.52 -17.24 5.53
C TYR A 10 -32.35 -18.36 4.88
N SER A 11 -33.62 -18.55 5.26
CA SER A 11 -34.50 -19.51 4.60
C SER A 11 -34.71 -19.11 3.13
N PRO A 12 -34.67 -20.05 2.15
CA PRO A 12 -34.87 -19.76 0.73
C PRO A 12 -36.17 -18.99 0.43
N GLU A 13 -37.20 -19.19 1.26
CA GLU A 13 -38.50 -18.53 1.15
C GLU A 13 -38.47 -17.05 1.54
N LYS A 14 -37.52 -16.64 2.39
CA LYS A 14 -37.37 -15.26 2.87
C LYS A 14 -36.33 -14.46 2.08
N LEU A 15 -35.51 -15.13 1.27
CA LEU A 15 -34.54 -14.45 0.41
C LEU A 15 -35.26 -13.65 -0.68
N GLN A 16 -35.04 -12.33 -0.71
CA GLN A 16 -35.54 -11.50 -1.79
C GLN A 16 -34.91 -11.93 -3.11
N ARG A 17 -35.75 -12.34 -4.08
CA ARG A 17 -35.25 -12.65 -5.42
C ARG A 17 -34.70 -11.38 -6.06
N GLN A 18 -33.52 -11.49 -6.64
CA GLN A 18 -32.93 -10.39 -7.39
C GLN A 18 -33.84 -9.97 -8.55
N SER A 19 -33.88 -8.67 -8.82
CA SER A 19 -34.58 -8.14 -10.00
C SER A 19 -34.00 -8.70 -11.30
N VAL A 20 -34.82 -8.72 -12.35
CA VAL A 20 -34.39 -9.15 -13.68
C VAL A 20 -33.33 -8.17 -14.20
N ALA A 21 -32.26 -8.71 -14.82
CA ALA A 21 -31.21 -7.88 -15.38
C ALA A 21 -31.76 -6.97 -16.50
N LYS A 22 -31.26 -5.74 -16.59
CA LYS A 22 -31.61 -4.83 -17.69
C LYS A 22 -31.14 -5.42 -19.02
N PRO A 23 -31.97 -5.36 -20.09
CA PRO A 23 -31.56 -5.80 -21.42
C PRO A 23 -30.38 -4.94 -21.91
N ARG A 24 -29.37 -5.60 -22.51
CA ARG A 24 -28.13 -4.97 -23.01
C ARG A 24 -27.74 -5.59 -24.35
N SER A 25 -26.91 -4.87 -25.11
CA SER A 25 -26.32 -5.36 -26.37
C SER A 25 -25.51 -6.65 -26.14
N ALA A 26 -25.39 -7.49 -27.16
CA ALA A 26 -24.65 -8.75 -27.06
C ALA A 26 -23.20 -8.54 -26.60
N LEU A 27 -22.59 -7.46 -27.06
CA LEU A 27 -21.23 -7.08 -26.71
C LEU A 27 -21.11 -6.64 -25.24
N ALA A 28 -22.02 -5.78 -24.76
CA ALA A 28 -22.06 -5.37 -23.36
C ALA A 28 -22.39 -6.53 -22.40
N ARG A 29 -23.01 -7.61 -22.89
CA ARG A 29 -23.22 -8.84 -22.12
C ARG A 29 -21.94 -9.66 -21.93
N MET A 30 -20.95 -9.55 -22.83
CA MET A 30 -19.66 -10.22 -22.67
C MET A 30 -18.79 -9.56 -21.60
N THR A 31 -18.94 -8.25 -21.41
CA THR A 31 -18.12 -7.44 -20.49
C THR A 31 -18.77 -7.18 -19.13
N SER A 32 -20.01 -7.63 -18.93
CA SER A 32 -20.73 -7.43 -17.68
C SER A 32 -20.96 -8.75 -16.95
N ARG A 33 -20.79 -8.72 -15.62
CA ARG A 33 -21.00 -9.88 -14.76
C ARG A 33 -22.08 -9.58 -13.74
N ARG A 34 -22.99 -10.53 -13.57
CA ARG A 34 -24.04 -10.45 -12.56
C ARG A 34 -23.45 -10.79 -11.20
N LEU A 35 -23.58 -9.87 -10.23
CA LEU A 35 -23.08 -10.07 -8.89
C LEU A 35 -24.14 -10.74 -8.00
N PRO A 36 -23.72 -11.55 -7.00
CA PRO A 36 -24.64 -12.24 -6.11
C PRO A 36 -25.45 -11.32 -5.18
N TRP A 37 -25.10 -10.03 -5.09
CA TRP A 37 -25.84 -9.01 -4.32
C TRP A 37 -26.70 -8.06 -5.18
N GLY A 38 -26.99 -8.43 -6.43
CA GLY A 38 -28.18 -7.91 -7.13
C GLY A 38 -27.96 -6.83 -8.19
N ASN A 39 -26.74 -6.37 -8.44
CA ASN A 39 -26.47 -5.48 -9.58
C ASN A 39 -25.46 -6.10 -10.55
N THR A 40 -25.68 -5.89 -11.85
CA THR A 40 -24.74 -6.32 -12.89
C THR A 40 -23.68 -5.23 -13.04
N GLN A 41 -22.46 -5.52 -12.62
CA GLN A 41 -21.35 -4.58 -12.78
C GLN A 41 -20.77 -4.72 -14.18
N GLU A 42 -20.58 -3.60 -14.85
CA GLU A 42 -19.75 -3.53 -16.05
C GLU A 42 -18.30 -3.66 -15.61
N ILE A 43 -17.67 -4.77 -15.97
CA ILE A 43 -16.24 -5.01 -15.68
C ILE A 43 -15.41 -4.15 -16.62
N VAL A 44 -15.87 -4.00 -17.86
CA VAL A 44 -15.28 -3.13 -18.87
C VAL A 44 -16.35 -2.16 -19.36
N PRO A 45 -16.11 -0.83 -19.25
CA PRO A 45 -17.00 0.18 -19.80
C PRO A 45 -17.19 0.02 -21.31
N ASP A 46 -18.40 0.30 -21.80
CA ASP A 46 -18.77 0.14 -23.22
C ASP A 46 -17.87 0.97 -24.17
N ILE A 47 -17.36 2.10 -23.69
CA ILE A 47 -16.45 3.00 -24.41
C ILE A 47 -15.19 2.28 -24.92
N PHE A 48 -14.69 1.28 -24.19
CA PHE A 48 -13.52 0.53 -24.64
C PHE A 48 -13.80 -0.40 -25.82
N MET A 49 -15.05 -0.83 -25.98
CA MET A 49 -15.45 -1.78 -27.01
C MET A 49 -15.96 -1.11 -28.27
N THR A 50 -16.43 0.14 -28.15
CA THR A 50 -16.82 0.98 -29.27
C THR A 50 -16.04 2.31 -29.23
N PRO A 51 -14.72 2.28 -29.49
CA PRO A 51 -13.92 3.50 -29.50
C PRO A 51 -14.37 4.42 -30.65
N ASP A 52 -14.33 5.73 -30.41
CA ASP A 52 -14.63 6.71 -31.45
C ASP A 52 -13.64 6.58 -32.62
N PRO A 53 -14.12 6.74 -33.88
CA PRO A 53 -13.26 6.59 -35.05
C PRO A 53 -12.10 7.60 -35.07
N ASP A 54 -12.29 8.77 -34.47
CA ASP A 54 -11.23 9.79 -34.35
C ASP A 54 -10.14 9.37 -33.35
N ALA A 55 -10.53 8.74 -32.24
CA ALA A 55 -9.59 8.19 -31.26
C ALA A 55 -8.73 7.07 -31.88
N LEU A 56 -9.33 6.20 -32.70
CA LEU A 56 -8.59 5.17 -33.44
C LEU A 56 -7.56 5.77 -34.40
N ARG A 57 -7.94 6.82 -35.15
CA ARG A 57 -7.02 7.55 -36.03
C ARG A 57 -5.85 8.17 -35.27
N GLY A 58 -6.09 8.72 -34.09
CA GLY A 58 -5.03 9.24 -33.21
C GLY A 58 -4.02 8.16 -32.81
N VAL A 59 -4.50 6.96 -32.47
CA VAL A 59 -3.62 5.80 -32.15
C VAL A 59 -2.83 5.35 -33.38
N GLU A 60 -3.46 5.28 -34.56
CA GLU A 60 -2.79 4.93 -35.80
C GLU A 60 -1.67 5.91 -36.18
N LEU A 61 -1.94 7.21 -36.06
CA LEU A 61 -0.94 8.26 -36.29
C LEU A 61 0.24 8.12 -35.32
N GLY A 62 -0.03 7.93 -34.04
CA GLY A 62 1.03 7.72 -33.04
C GLY A 62 1.89 6.48 -33.32
N LYS A 63 1.29 5.39 -33.82
CA LYS A 63 2.01 4.18 -34.24
C LYS A 63 2.91 4.46 -35.45
N LYS A 64 2.40 5.15 -36.48
CA LYS A 64 3.20 5.54 -37.67
C LYS A 64 4.38 6.42 -37.30
N GLU A 65 4.16 7.45 -36.48
CA GLU A 65 5.25 8.32 -36.03
C GLU A 65 6.32 7.55 -35.25
N LYS A 66 5.91 6.59 -34.42
CA LYS A 66 6.82 5.73 -33.67
C LYS A 66 7.63 4.85 -34.62
N GLU A 67 7.00 4.21 -35.60
CA GLU A 67 7.68 3.41 -36.63
C GLU A 67 8.69 4.24 -37.43
N GLU A 68 8.33 5.46 -37.82
CA GLU A 68 9.25 6.39 -38.50
C GLU A 68 10.43 6.79 -37.63
N LYS A 69 10.20 7.10 -36.34
CA LYS A 69 11.26 7.45 -35.38
C LYS A 69 12.17 6.25 -35.11
N LEU A 70 11.62 5.03 -35.09
CA LEU A 70 12.38 3.78 -34.96
C LEU A 70 13.25 3.54 -36.21
N ALA A 71 12.68 3.70 -37.42
CA ALA A 71 13.41 3.56 -38.68
C ALA A 71 14.56 4.57 -38.82
N LYS A 72 14.37 5.80 -38.32
CA LYS A 72 15.38 6.86 -38.27
C LYS A 72 16.38 6.70 -37.10
N GLY A 73 16.19 5.71 -36.23
CA GLY A 73 17.02 5.50 -35.03
C GLY A 73 16.93 6.61 -33.97
N THR A 74 15.97 7.53 -34.09
CA THR A 74 15.81 8.69 -33.19
C THR A 74 14.78 8.44 -32.09
N TYR A 75 14.27 7.21 -31.98
CA TYR A 75 13.25 6.86 -31.02
C TYR A 75 13.79 6.88 -29.59
N ARG A 76 13.19 7.73 -28.73
CA ARG A 76 13.41 7.71 -27.29
C ARG A 76 12.21 7.02 -26.63
N PRO A 77 12.41 5.86 -25.98
CA PRO A 77 11.31 5.15 -25.33
C PRO A 77 10.71 6.00 -24.20
N ALA A 78 9.39 5.92 -24.03
CA ALA A 78 8.75 6.61 -22.92
C ALA A 78 9.24 6.00 -21.58
N PRO A 79 9.30 6.79 -20.48
CA PRO A 79 9.82 6.33 -19.18
C PRO A 79 9.19 5.02 -18.68
N MET A 80 7.94 4.75 -19.06
CA MET A 80 7.16 3.60 -18.62
C MET A 80 6.93 2.54 -19.72
N GLU A 81 7.45 2.74 -20.93
CA GLU A 81 7.18 1.83 -22.06
C GLU A 81 7.86 0.47 -21.92
N HIS A 82 9.00 0.42 -21.22
CA HIS A 82 9.74 -0.81 -20.94
C HIS A 82 9.16 -1.59 -19.75
N ILE A 83 8.19 -1.03 -19.03
CA ILE A 83 7.59 -1.65 -17.86
C ILE A 83 6.30 -2.31 -18.31
N ASP A 84 6.28 -3.65 -18.29
CA ASP A 84 5.02 -4.36 -18.45
C ASP A 84 4.19 -4.19 -17.17
N PHE A 85 3.17 -3.34 -17.24
CA PHE A 85 2.23 -3.12 -16.14
C PHE A 85 1.29 -4.32 -15.93
N HIS A 86 1.10 -5.14 -16.96
CA HIS A 86 0.19 -6.28 -16.87
C HIS A 86 0.79 -7.42 -16.05
N ASP A 87 2.12 -7.56 -16.05
CA ASP A 87 2.83 -8.66 -15.40
C ASP A 87 3.30 -8.32 -13.96
N ARG A 88 3.44 -7.02 -13.63
CA ARG A 88 3.93 -6.59 -12.30
C ARG A 88 2.83 -6.32 -11.27
N CYS A 89 1.60 -6.15 -11.71
CA CYS A 89 0.46 -5.80 -10.85
C CYS A 89 -0.43 -7.02 -10.55
N ASP A 90 0.18 -8.17 -10.26
CA ASP A 90 -0.55 -9.34 -9.79
C ASP A 90 -1.15 -9.11 -8.40
N HIS A 91 -2.29 -9.75 -8.14
CA HIS A 91 -2.93 -9.67 -6.83
C HIS A 91 -2.00 -10.19 -5.71
N GLU A 92 -1.09 -11.11 -6.02
CA GLU A 92 -0.13 -11.66 -5.07
C GLU A 92 0.88 -10.60 -4.63
N HIS A 93 1.33 -9.76 -5.57
CA HIS A 93 2.22 -8.64 -5.28
C HIS A 93 1.52 -7.59 -4.42
N TYR A 94 0.24 -7.29 -4.64
CA TYR A 94 -0.53 -6.41 -3.76
C TYR A 94 -0.73 -6.99 -2.36
N ARG A 95 -0.88 -8.31 -2.23
CA ARG A 95 -1.00 -8.99 -0.93
C ARG A 95 0.30 -8.90 -0.11
N HIS A 96 1.45 -8.95 -0.78
CA HIS A 96 2.76 -8.93 -0.15
C HIS A 96 3.49 -7.59 -0.24
N ALA A 97 2.84 -6.55 -0.76
CA ALA A 97 3.43 -5.23 -0.88
C ALA A 97 3.73 -4.67 0.52
N PRO A 98 4.99 -4.31 0.83
CA PRO A 98 5.28 -3.61 2.06
C PRO A 98 4.54 -2.27 2.06
N TRP A 99 4.04 -1.86 3.22
CA TRP A 99 3.43 -0.54 3.37
C TRP A 99 4.41 0.56 2.97
N ALA A 100 3.88 1.65 2.41
CA ALA A 100 4.68 2.82 2.08
C ALA A 100 5.46 3.28 3.32
N ALA A 101 6.73 3.67 3.13
CA ALA A 101 7.60 4.10 4.24
C ALA A 101 6.97 5.22 5.09
N ARG A 102 6.20 6.12 4.46
CA ARG A 102 5.43 7.15 5.14
C ARG A 102 4.35 6.56 6.06
N ALA A 103 3.61 5.54 5.61
CA ALA A 103 2.61 4.87 6.43
C ALA A 103 3.27 4.14 7.61
N GLN A 104 4.40 3.46 7.37
CA GLN A 104 5.18 2.83 8.44
C GLN A 104 5.62 3.85 9.50
N PHE A 105 6.10 5.03 9.09
CA PHE A 105 6.48 6.11 10.01
C PHE A 105 5.32 6.55 10.91
N TRP A 106 4.13 6.80 10.34
CA TRP A 106 2.96 7.20 11.13
C TRP A 106 2.48 6.09 12.06
N VAL A 107 2.51 4.83 11.61
CA VAL A 107 2.17 3.67 12.44
C VAL A 107 3.13 3.56 13.63
N TYR A 108 4.43 3.75 13.42
CA TYR A 108 5.39 3.77 14.53
C TYR A 108 5.13 4.91 15.51
N LEU A 109 4.85 6.12 15.01
CA LEU A 109 4.59 7.29 15.86
C LEU A 109 3.32 7.09 16.72
N ILE A 110 2.26 6.52 16.15
CA ILE A 110 1.00 6.23 16.85
C ILE A 110 1.18 5.10 17.87
N SER A 111 1.83 4.00 17.50
CA SER A 111 2.11 2.87 18.40
C SER A 111 3.03 3.27 19.55
N PHE A 112 4.00 4.13 19.30
CA PHE A 112 4.93 4.61 20.32
C PHE A 112 4.30 5.63 21.28
N GLY A 113 3.34 6.43 20.81
CA GLY A 113 2.70 7.47 21.63
C GLY A 113 1.94 6.90 22.83
N LYS A 114 1.18 5.81 22.65
CA LYS A 114 0.40 5.22 23.73
C LYS A 114 1.24 4.23 24.54
N ASP A 115 1.75 3.18 23.88
CA ASP A 115 2.35 2.06 24.59
C ASP A 115 3.81 2.32 24.94
N GLY A 116 4.52 3.10 24.11
CA GLY A 116 5.88 3.54 24.41
C GLY A 116 5.93 4.39 25.67
N PHE A 117 5.03 5.36 25.83
CA PHE A 117 4.98 6.22 27.01
C PHE A 117 4.86 5.43 28.33
N PHE A 118 3.95 4.44 28.39
CA PHE A 118 3.82 3.60 29.58
C PHE A 118 5.06 2.74 29.83
N LEU A 119 5.70 2.23 28.77
CA LEU A 119 6.92 1.44 28.90
C LEU A 119 8.09 2.26 29.48
N PHE A 120 8.29 3.50 29.02
CA PHE A 120 9.31 4.40 29.61
C PHE A 120 8.97 4.82 31.03
N LEU A 121 7.69 5.00 31.36
CA LEU A 121 7.26 5.35 32.71
C LEU A 121 7.57 4.20 33.68
N VAL A 122 7.22 2.95 33.32
CA VAL A 122 7.48 1.76 34.14
C VAL A 122 8.99 1.51 34.30
N LEU A 123 9.76 1.57 33.21
CA LEU A 123 11.21 1.37 33.27
C LEU A 123 11.92 2.48 34.06
N GLY A 124 11.55 3.74 33.83
CA GLY A 124 12.10 4.88 34.56
C GLY A 124 11.77 4.81 36.05
N GLY A 125 10.52 4.45 36.39
CA GLY A 125 10.08 4.27 37.77
C GLY A 125 10.81 3.12 38.47
N TRP A 126 11.03 2.00 37.77
CA TRP A 126 11.78 0.86 38.29
C TRP A 126 13.24 1.23 38.60
N VAL A 127 13.91 1.92 37.69
CA VAL A 127 15.30 2.36 37.90
C VAL A 127 15.38 3.39 39.04
N ALA A 128 14.45 4.35 39.09
CA ALA A 128 14.41 5.33 40.18
C ALA A 128 14.11 4.71 41.55
N PHE A 129 13.30 3.65 41.59
CA PHE A 129 13.03 2.89 42.82
C PHE A 129 14.29 2.16 43.31
N LEU A 130 15.02 1.49 42.41
CA LEU A 130 16.28 0.83 42.74
C LEU A 130 17.36 1.82 43.18
N ASP A 131 17.42 2.99 42.55
CA ASP A 131 18.37 4.06 42.92
C ASP A 131 18.03 4.70 44.27
N GLY A 132 16.73 4.91 44.57
CA GLY A 132 16.27 5.38 45.87
C GLY A 132 16.41 4.34 46.99
N ALA A 133 16.38 3.04 46.66
CA ALA A 133 16.68 1.98 47.62
C ALA A 133 18.17 1.90 47.98
N ARG A 134 19.06 2.39 47.11
CA ARG A 134 20.53 2.40 47.33
C ARG A 134 21.08 3.74 47.79
N SER A 135 20.44 4.86 47.44
CA SER A 135 20.95 6.21 47.66
C SER A 135 19.88 7.11 48.27
N SER A 136 20.27 8.04 49.15
CA SER A 136 19.35 8.99 49.80
C SER A 136 18.95 10.17 48.89
N ARG A 137 19.00 10.00 47.56
CA ARG A 137 18.61 11.04 46.60
C ARG A 137 17.09 11.12 46.46
N SER A 138 16.59 12.29 46.11
CA SER A 138 15.17 12.50 45.85
C SER A 138 14.72 11.63 44.67
N PHE A 139 13.75 10.75 44.91
CA PHE A 139 13.20 9.83 43.89
C PHE A 139 12.83 10.56 42.60
N PHE A 140 12.18 11.73 42.72
CA PHE A 140 11.69 12.50 41.58
C PHE A 140 12.81 13.03 40.68
N THR A 141 13.96 13.43 41.25
CA THR A 141 15.10 13.94 40.47
C THR A 141 15.81 12.80 39.73
N SER A 142 16.03 11.66 40.41
CA SER A 142 16.60 10.47 39.75
C SER A 142 15.68 9.97 38.63
N PHE A 143 14.37 9.86 38.89
CA PHE A 143 13.38 9.48 37.88
C PHE A 143 13.43 10.37 36.64
N TRP A 144 13.41 11.70 36.84
CA TRP A 144 13.39 12.65 35.73
C TRP A 144 14.67 12.58 34.88
N GLU A 145 15.84 12.41 35.50
CA GLU A 145 17.10 12.25 34.78
C GLU A 145 17.14 10.97 33.95
N TYR A 146 16.78 9.82 34.54
CA TYR A 146 16.77 8.54 33.82
C TYR A 146 15.72 8.51 32.70
N PHE A 147 14.55 9.11 32.92
CA PHE A 147 13.52 9.26 31.91
C PHE A 147 14.02 10.09 30.71
N MET A 148 14.68 11.22 30.96
CA MET A 148 15.24 12.07 29.92
C MET A 148 16.41 11.42 29.16
N ILE A 149 17.22 10.61 29.84
CA ILE A 149 18.31 9.84 29.21
C ILE A 149 17.73 8.75 28.27
N ALA A 150 16.74 8.00 28.74
CA ALA A 150 16.07 6.96 27.94
C ALA A 150 15.37 7.56 26.70
N LEU A 151 14.71 8.71 26.86
CA LEU A 151 14.10 9.47 25.76
C LEU A 151 15.15 9.90 24.72
N LYS A 152 16.30 10.44 25.16
CA LYS A 152 17.39 10.86 24.25
C LYS A 152 18.01 9.69 23.49
N LEU A 153 18.29 8.57 24.16
CA LEU A 153 18.80 7.35 23.52
C LEU A 153 17.81 6.79 22.49
N PHE A 154 16.51 6.89 22.74
CA PHE A 154 15.47 6.41 21.84
C PHE A 154 15.20 7.34 20.65
N LEU A 155 15.44 8.65 20.78
CA LEU A 155 15.39 9.61 19.66
C LEU A 155 16.66 9.64 18.80
N LEU A 156 17.76 9.05 19.30
CA LEU A 156 19.04 8.95 18.59
C LEU A 156 19.08 8.02 17.35
N PRO A 157 18.22 7.00 17.12
CA PRO A 157 18.31 6.16 15.94
C PRO A 157 17.75 6.83 14.67
N CYS A 158 17.20 8.05 14.74
CA CYS A 158 16.73 8.75 13.54
C CYS A 158 17.82 9.51 12.76
N GLY A 159 19.06 9.56 13.22
CA GLY A 159 20.08 10.46 12.66
C GLY A 159 20.92 9.91 11.49
N ARG A 160 21.08 8.59 11.34
CA ARG A 160 22.07 8.05 10.37
C ARG A 160 21.48 7.18 9.25
N ASP A 161 20.44 6.40 9.53
CA ASP A 161 19.87 5.52 8.49
C ASP A 161 18.68 6.15 7.74
N CYS A 162 18.01 7.14 8.36
CA CYS A 162 16.90 7.86 7.71
C CYS A 162 17.37 8.82 6.59
N GLN A 163 18.57 9.37 6.67
CA GLN A 163 19.07 10.28 5.63
C GLN A 163 19.42 9.51 4.33
N ILE A 164 19.99 8.31 4.45
CA ILE A 164 20.32 7.46 3.30
C ILE A 164 19.04 6.97 2.63
N PHE A 165 18.01 6.61 3.40
CA PHE A 165 16.75 6.13 2.83
C PHE A 165 15.89 7.25 2.23
N CYS A 166 15.83 8.44 2.85
CA CYS A 166 15.08 9.58 2.30
C CYS A 166 15.75 10.17 1.05
N VAL A 167 17.08 10.28 0.98
CA VAL A 167 17.76 10.78 -0.24
C VAL A 167 17.64 9.79 -1.39
N ARG A 168 17.64 8.47 -1.11
CA ARG A 168 17.50 7.43 -2.14
C ARG A 168 16.07 7.27 -2.65
N ALA A 169 15.07 7.55 -1.81
CA ALA A 169 13.66 7.57 -2.20
C ALA A 169 13.28 8.80 -3.07
N VAL A 170 13.93 9.95 -2.87
CA VAL A 170 13.67 11.17 -3.68
C VAL A 170 14.33 11.09 -5.07
N ASN A 171 15.44 10.36 -5.21
CA ASN A 171 16.21 10.32 -6.47
C ASN A 171 15.86 9.16 -7.42
N GLY A 172 14.81 8.37 -7.15
CA GLY A 172 14.32 7.35 -8.08
C GLY A 172 15.37 6.32 -8.53
N LEU A 173 16.42 6.10 -7.74
CA LEU A 173 17.51 5.19 -8.10
C LEU A 173 17.05 3.75 -7.90
N PRO A 174 17.05 2.91 -8.95
CA PRO A 174 16.60 1.54 -8.85
C PRO A 174 17.43 0.77 -7.82
N SER A 175 16.75 -0.09 -7.07
CA SER A 175 17.36 -1.06 -6.17
C SER A 175 18.12 -2.11 -6.99
N GLY A 176 19.34 -1.78 -7.42
CA GLY A 176 20.31 -2.81 -7.81
C GLY A 176 20.61 -3.66 -6.58
N ARG A 177 20.01 -4.86 -6.50
CA ARG A 177 20.53 -5.89 -5.60
C ARG A 177 21.96 -6.20 -6.07
N PRO A 178 22.94 -6.35 -5.17
CA PRO A 178 24.18 -6.99 -5.56
C PRO A 178 23.83 -8.40 -6.06
N SER A 179 24.16 -8.67 -7.32
CA SER A 179 24.10 -9.99 -7.91
C SER A 179 25.02 -10.90 -7.10
N LEU A 180 24.44 -11.64 -6.16
CA LEU A 180 25.03 -12.84 -5.60
C LEU A 180 25.13 -13.84 -6.76
N THR A 181 26.34 -13.89 -7.30
CA THR A 181 26.86 -14.92 -8.19
C THR A 181 26.36 -16.30 -7.77
N ARG A 182 25.61 -16.96 -8.65
CA ARG A 182 25.41 -18.41 -8.58
C ARG A 182 26.14 -19.02 -9.77
N SER A 183 27.46 -19.15 -9.61
CA SER A 183 28.25 -20.17 -10.30
C SER A 183 28.17 -21.48 -9.50
N ALA A 184 28.23 -22.61 -10.23
CA ALA A 184 28.18 -23.99 -9.75
C ALA A 184 26.79 -24.47 -9.27
N TRP A 185 26.00 -25.03 -10.19
CA TRP A 185 25.87 -26.47 -10.50
C TRP A 185 24.72 -26.62 -11.50
#